data_AF-A0A0C2H6C7-F1
#
_entry.id   AF-A0A0C2H6C7-F1
#
_cell.length_a   1.000
_cell.length_b   1.000
_cell.length_c   1.000
_cell.angle_alpha   90.00
_cell.angle_beta   90.00
_cell.angle_gamma   90.00
#
_symmetry.space_group_name_H-M   'P 1'
#
loop_
_entity.id
_entity.type
_entity.pdbx_description
1 polymer ?
#
loop_
_entity_poly.entity_id
_entity_poly.type
_entity_poly.pdbx_seq_one_letter_code
_entity_poly.pdbx_strand_id
1 'polypeptide(L)'
;MSPIADYMTTTAKSIKVVVSKDYTWQHSDQVELAFTCATETLVELLVTQLLTDLLSELELSDGVPVERFGLKIFGLDEFLPKTSALGHNLYVGNCILHGKDVKLEVR
;
A
#
# COMPACT_ATOMS: atom_id res chain seq x y z
N MET A 1 28.69 22.42 -14.45
CA MET A 1 27.34 22.20 -13.88
C MET A 1 26.82 20.91 -14.46
N SER A 2 26.67 19.88 -13.64
CA SER A 2 26.07 18.61 -14.08
C SER A 2 24.56 18.80 -14.26
N PRO A 3 23.93 18.20 -15.29
CA PRO A 3 22.50 18.29 -15.46
C PRO A 3 21.81 17.62 -14.27
N ILE A 4 20.89 18.33 -13.64
CA ILE A 4 19.88 17.73 -12.76
C ILE A 4 19.10 16.79 -13.68
N ALA A 5 19.20 15.48 -13.43
CA ALA A 5 18.35 14.54 -14.14
C ALA A 5 16.92 14.83 -13.69
N ASP A 6 16.16 15.54 -14.52
CA ASP A 6 14.71 15.59 -14.39
C ASP A 6 14.19 14.17 -14.65
N TYR A 7 14.14 13.36 -13.60
CA TYR A 7 13.50 12.05 -13.65
C TYR A 7 12.04 12.31 -14.02
N MET A 8 11.71 11.96 -15.27
CA MET A 8 10.37 11.97 -15.86
C MET A 8 9.29 11.89 -14.80
N THR A 9 8.60 12.99 -14.51
CA THR A 9 7.44 13.00 -13.62
C THR A 9 6.25 12.44 -14.38
N THR A 10 6.22 11.12 -14.57
CA THR A 10 4.96 10.48 -14.99
C THR A 10 4.00 10.62 -13.82
N THR A 11 3.16 11.65 -13.88
CA THR A 11 2.17 11.96 -12.84
C THR A 11 0.91 11.16 -13.12
N ALA A 12 0.89 9.92 -12.65
CA ALA A 12 -0.36 9.18 -12.56
C ALA A 12 -1.17 9.72 -11.37
N LYS A 13 -2.42 10.11 -11.61
CA LYS A 13 -3.35 10.50 -10.54
C LYS A 13 -3.81 9.31 -9.70
N SER A 14 -3.74 8.12 -10.27
CA SER A 14 -4.14 6.87 -9.63
C SER A 14 -3.30 5.70 -10.09
N ILE A 15 -3.17 4.69 -9.24
CA ILE A 15 -2.45 3.46 -9.52
C ILE A 15 -3.27 2.24 -9.08
N LYS A 16 -3.09 1.12 -9.78
CA LYS A 16 -3.63 -0.17 -9.34
C LYS A 16 -2.74 -0.73 -8.23
N VAL A 17 -3.36 -1.00 -7.10
CA VAL A 17 -2.73 -1.60 -5.92
C VAL A 17 -3.32 -2.99 -5.74
N VAL A 18 -2.44 -3.97 -5.53
CA VAL A 18 -2.77 -5.34 -5.18
C VAL A 18 -2.21 -5.59 -3.78
N VAL A 19 -3.09 -5.98 -2.86
CA VAL A 19 -2.76 -6.15 -1.45
C VAL A 19 -3.08 -7.58 -1.04
N SER A 20 -2.11 -8.25 -0.43
CA SER A 20 -2.30 -9.55 0.22
C SER A 20 -2.08 -9.42 1.73
N LYS A 21 -2.51 -10.43 2.48
CA LYS A 21 -2.12 -10.58 3.89
C LYS A 21 -0.70 -11.15 3.94
N ASP A 22 0.13 -10.66 4.86
CA ASP A 22 1.46 -11.24 5.11
C ASP A 22 1.32 -12.69 5.59
N TYR A 23 2.33 -13.52 5.33
CA TYR A 23 2.33 -14.96 5.66
C TYR A 23 2.21 -15.26 7.17
N THR A 24 2.38 -14.25 8.02
CA THR A 24 2.23 -14.34 9.48
C THR A 24 0.78 -14.35 9.96
N TRP A 25 -0.19 -13.98 9.10
CA TRP A 25 -1.60 -14.02 9.45
C TRP A 25 -2.12 -15.46 9.51
N GLN A 26 -2.49 -15.91 10.71
CA GLN A 26 -2.96 -17.28 10.94
C GLN A 26 -4.35 -17.49 10.31
N HIS A 27 -4.54 -18.60 9.60
CA HIS A 27 -5.84 -19.08 9.09
C HIS A 27 -6.54 -18.22 8.03
N SER A 28 -5.85 -17.30 7.36
CA SER A 28 -6.48 -16.60 6.24
C SER A 28 -6.31 -17.40 4.96
N ASP A 29 -7.43 -17.70 4.29
CA ASP A 29 -7.40 -17.92 2.84
C ASP A 29 -6.64 -16.74 2.22
N GLN A 30 -5.75 -17.02 1.27
CA GLN A 30 -4.94 -16.01 0.59
C GLN A 30 -5.87 -15.11 -0.24
N VAL A 31 -6.41 -14.07 0.40
CA VAL A 31 -7.24 -13.07 -0.26
C VAL A 31 -6.31 -11.98 -0.78
N GLU A 32 -6.14 -11.93 -2.10
CA GLU A 32 -5.59 -10.77 -2.78
C GLU A 32 -6.73 -9.78 -3.07
N LEU A 33 -6.60 -8.55 -2.58
CA LEU A 33 -7.49 -7.43 -2.91
C LEU A 33 -6.82 -6.56 -3.96
N ALA A 34 -7.50 -6.32 -5.08
CA ALA A 34 -7.03 -5.43 -6.14
C ALA A 34 -8.00 -4.25 -6.29
N PHE A 35 -7.47 -3.03 -6.23
CA PHE A 35 -8.26 -1.80 -6.38
C PHE A 35 -7.42 -0.67 -6.98
N THR A 36 -8.10 0.39 -7.41
CA THR A 36 -7.46 1.62 -7.87
C THR A 36 -7.40 2.63 -6.74
N CYS A 37 -6.23 3.20 -6.49
CA CYS A 37 -5.98 4.17 -5.43
C CYS A 37 -5.44 5.47 -6.01
N ALA A 38 -5.86 6.62 -5.48
CA ALA A 38 -5.27 7.90 -5.83
C ALA A 38 -3.85 8.02 -5.26
N THR A 39 -2.91 8.55 -6.02
CA THR A 39 -1.51 8.64 -5.58
C THR A 39 -1.29 9.61 -4.43
N GLU A 40 -2.23 10.53 -4.22
CA GLU A 40 -2.29 11.47 -3.10
C GLU A 40 -2.91 10.88 -1.81
N THR A 41 -3.49 9.68 -1.87
CA THR A 41 -4.07 9.02 -0.67
C THR A 41 -2.98 8.72 0.35
N LEU A 42 -3.22 9.11 1.61
CA LEU A 42 -2.33 8.78 2.72
C LEU A 42 -2.33 7.27 2.98
N VAL A 43 -1.15 6.70 3.21
CA VAL A 43 -0.97 5.27 3.49
C VAL A 43 -1.80 4.84 4.71
N GLU A 44 -1.88 5.66 5.76
CA GLU A 44 -2.73 5.39 6.94
C GLU A 44 -4.21 5.20 6.57
N LEU A 45 -4.76 6.04 5.70
CA LEU A 45 -6.15 5.91 5.24
C LEU A 45 -6.34 4.61 4.44
N LEU A 46 -5.33 4.22 3.66
CA LEU A 46 -5.33 2.97 2.92
C LEU A 46 -5.34 1.77 3.86
N VAL A 47 -4.52 1.79 4.92
CA VAL A 47 -4.50 0.75 5.95
C VAL A 47 -5.87 0.63 6.62
N THR A 48 -6.48 1.75 7.02
CA THR A 48 -7.81 1.76 7.66
C THR A 48 -8.86 1.10 6.78
N GLN A 49 -8.90 1.47 5.49
CA GLN A 49 -9.84 0.88 4.53
C GLN A 49 -9.60 -0.62 4.38
N LEU A 50 -8.35 -1.03 4.16
CA LEU A 50 -7.99 -2.44 3.98
C LEU A 50 -8.32 -3.29 5.19
N LEU A 51 -8.05 -2.81 6.41
CA LEU A 51 -8.39 -3.53 7.63
C LEU A 51 -9.89 -3.67 7.79
N THR A 52 -10.66 -2.66 7.40
CA THR A 52 -12.13 -2.73 7.41
C THR A 52 -12.64 -3.80 6.44
N ASP A 53 -11.99 -3.96 5.29
CA ASP A 53 -12.36 -4.94 4.27
C ASP A 53 -11.86 -6.37 4.58
N LEU A 54 -10.74 -6.50 5.31
CA LEU A 54 -10.05 -7.77 5.53
C LEU A 54 -10.35 -8.44 6.88
N LEU A 55 -10.73 -7.66 7.90
CA LEU A 55 -11.01 -8.14 9.25
C LEU A 55 -12.49 -8.50 9.41
N SER A 56 -12.76 -9.52 10.22
CA SER A 56 -14.12 -9.89 10.60
C SER A 56 -14.73 -8.90 11.60
N GLU A 57 -16.05 -8.90 11.73
CA GLU A 57 -16.75 -8.07 12.74
C GLU A 57 -16.25 -8.31 14.17
N LEU A 58 -15.82 -9.53 14.48
CA LEU A 58 -15.25 -9.89 15.78
C LEU A 58 -13.87 -9.25 16.00
N GLU A 59 -13.06 -9.14 14.96
CA GLU A 59 -11.74 -8.49 15.02
C GLU A 59 -11.85 -6.95 15.05
N LEU A 60 -12.95 -6.42 14.52
CA LEU A 60 -13.29 -5.00 14.52
C LEU A 60 -14.06 -4.55 15.77
N SER A 61 -14.37 -5.44 16.72
CA SER A 61 -15.21 -5.13 17.88
C SER A 61 -14.62 -4.06 18.80
N ASP A 62 -13.30 -3.87 18.77
CA ASP A 62 -12.55 -2.86 19.53
C ASP A 62 -12.08 -1.68 18.64
N GLY A 63 -12.68 -1.53 17.45
CA GLY A 63 -12.28 -0.55 16.44
C GLY A 63 -11.21 -1.06 15.47
N VAL A 64 -10.82 -0.22 14.51
CA VAL A 64 -9.80 -0.58 13.50
C VAL A 64 -8.40 -0.39 14.10
N PRO A 65 -7.58 -1.45 14.23
CA PRO A 65 -6.27 -1.38 14.90
C PRO A 65 -5.16 -0.80 14.00
N VAL A 66 -5.39 0.34 13.34
CA VAL A 66 -4.49 0.96 12.34
C VAL A 66 -3.05 1.12 12.83
N GLU A 67 -2.85 1.40 14.12
CA GLU A 67 -1.52 1.56 14.70
C GLU A 67 -0.69 0.27 14.68
N ARG A 68 -1.35 -0.89 14.79
CA ARG A 68 -0.70 -2.21 14.82
C ARG A 68 -0.33 -2.74 13.45
N PHE A 69 -0.91 -2.19 12.39
CA PHE A 69 -0.73 -2.67 11.03
C PHE A 69 -0.06 -1.62 10.14
N GLY A 70 0.65 -2.07 9.13
CA GLY A 70 1.24 -1.25 8.08
C GLY A 70 1.16 -1.94 6.72
N LEU A 71 1.57 -1.19 5.69
CA LEU A 71 1.74 -1.74 4.35
C LEU A 71 3.22 -1.96 4.10
N LYS A 72 3.57 -3.21 3.84
CA LYS A 72 4.91 -3.64 3.48
C LYS A 72 4.96 -3.91 1.97
N ILE A 73 6.08 -3.67 1.32
CA ILE A 73 6.25 -4.03 -0.09
C ILE A 73 6.30 -5.55 -0.21
N PHE A 74 5.51 -6.12 -1.14
CA PHE A 74 5.44 -7.57 -1.31
C PHE A 74 6.82 -8.18 -1.58
N GLY A 75 7.21 -9.16 -0.77
CA GLY A 75 8.50 -9.85 -0.89
C GLY A 75 9.70 -9.08 -0.37
N LEU A 76 9.51 -7.90 0.23
CA LEU A 76 10.55 -7.10 0.88
C LEU A 76 10.19 -6.86 2.36
N ASP A 77 11.18 -6.56 3.20
CA ASP A 77 10.96 -6.14 4.60
C ASP A 77 10.98 -4.61 4.73
N GLU A 78 10.32 -3.93 3.79
CA GLU A 78 10.27 -2.46 3.71
C GLU A 78 8.82 -1.98 3.80
N PHE A 79 8.55 -1.05 4.72
CA PHE A 79 7.23 -0.49 4.96
C PHE A 79 7.05 0.87 4.27
N LEU A 80 5.83 1.11 3.79
CA LEU A 80 5.40 2.43 3.37
C LEU A 80 5.19 3.33 4.61
N PRO A 81 5.72 4.58 4.61
CA PRO A 81 5.49 5.50 5.70
C PRO A 81 4.00 5.88 5.81
N LYS A 82 3.37 5.59 6.96
CA LYS A 82 1.92 5.83 7.17
C LYS A 82 1.48 7.28 6.92
N THR A 83 2.34 8.22 7.28
CA THR A 83 2.10 9.68 7.18
C THR A 83 2.32 10.24 5.77
N SER A 84 2.78 9.42 4.83
CA SER A 84 3.06 9.84 3.46
C SER A 84 1.90 9.51 2.53
N ALA A 85 1.74 10.32 1.48
CA ALA A 85 0.96 9.93 0.30
C ALA A 85 1.59 8.70 -0.36
N LEU A 86 0.76 7.81 -0.92
CA LEU A 86 1.17 6.56 -1.56
C LEU A 86 2.18 6.81 -2.68
N GLY A 87 1.93 7.78 -3.55
CA GLY A 87 2.75 8.11 -4.71
C GLY A 87 4.11 8.72 -4.38
N HIS A 88 4.35 9.17 -3.14
CA HIS A 88 5.65 9.72 -2.72
C HIS A 88 6.66 8.62 -2.38
N ASN A 89 6.22 7.38 -2.21
CA ASN A 89 7.15 6.28 -1.99
C ASN A 89 7.90 5.93 -3.29
N LEU A 90 9.20 5.68 -3.19
CA LEU A 90 10.07 5.43 -4.35
C LEU A 90 9.67 4.17 -5.14
N TYR A 91 9.30 3.10 -4.44
CA TYR A 91 8.83 1.87 -5.08
C TYR A 91 7.53 2.12 -5.86
N VAL A 92 6.57 2.84 -5.26
CA VAL A 92 5.33 3.22 -5.93
C VAL A 92 5.61 4.09 -7.16
N GLY A 93 6.47 5.10 -7.02
CA GLY A 93 6.91 5.96 -8.13
C GLY A 93 7.51 5.13 -9.27
N ASN A 94 8.36 4.15 -8.96
CA ASN A 94 8.93 3.25 -9.95
C ASN A 94 7.87 2.38 -10.64
N CYS A 95 6.85 1.91 -9.92
CA CYS A 95 5.73 1.18 -10.50
C CYS A 95 4.92 2.06 -11.47
N ILE A 96 4.63 3.30 -11.09
CA ILE A 96 3.95 4.30 -11.93
C ILE A 96 4.72 4.49 -13.25
N LEU A 97 6.03 4.71 -13.16
CA LEU A 97 6.89 4.96 -14.32
C LEU A 97 6.90 3.82 -15.34
N HIS A 98 6.75 2.58 -14.86
CA HIS A 98 6.82 1.39 -15.70
C HIS A 98 5.45 0.78 -16.01
N GLY A 99 4.35 1.43 -15.61
CA GLY A 99 3.00 0.90 -15.80
C GLY A 99 2.78 -0.44 -15.09
N LYS A 100 3.41 -0.65 -13.93
CA LYS A 100 3.29 -1.86 -13.12
C LYS A 100 2.29 -1.66 -11.98
N ASP A 101 1.64 -2.75 -11.60
CA ASP A 101 0.83 -2.79 -10.38
C ASP A 101 1.71 -2.66 -9.13
N VAL A 102 1.23 -1.95 -8.13
CA VAL A 102 1.87 -1.86 -6.81
C VAL A 102 1.44 -3.07 -5.99
N LYS A 103 2.39 -3.89 -5.54
CA LYS A 103 2.11 -5.08 -4.74
C LYS A 103 2.53 -4.85 -3.29
N LEU A 104 1.58 -4.97 -2.36
CA LEU A 104 1.79 -4.72 -0.93
C LEU A 104 1.26 -5.88 -0.09
N GLU A 105 1.75 -5.98 1.13
CA GLU A 105 1.31 -6.90 2.15
C GLU A 105 0.83 -6.13 3.38
N VAL A 106 -0.36 -6.46 3.90
CA VAL A 106 -0.78 -5.98 5.22
C VAL A 106 -0.06 -6.81 6.28
N ARG A 107 0.65 -6.13 7.17
CA ARG A 107 1.39 -6.74 8.28
C ARG A 107 1.22 -5.96 9.57
#